data_AF-A0A1Y4K2Y8-F1
#
_entry.id   AF-A0A1Y4K2Y8-F1
#
_cell.length_a   1.000
_cell.length_b   1.000
_cell.length_c   1.000
_cell.angle_alpha   90.00
_cell.angle_beta   90.00
_cell.angle_gamma   90.00
#
_symmetry.space_group_name_H-M   'P 1'
#
loop_
_entity.id
_entity.type
_entity.pdbx_description
1 polymer ?
#
loop_
_entity_poly.entity_id
_entity_poly.type
_entity_poly.pdbx_seq_one_letter_code
_entity_poly.pdbx_strand_id
1 'polypeptide(L)' 'MNDYEDNYELQYYFNGLENLTQFLQVVEEISAETGMSDWVMTHRGIRMAYCWQDAKAVIKGAMTEETYIVRNRLPEVG' A
#
# COMPACT_ATOMS: atom_id res chain seq x y z
N MET A 1 -23.55 -17.17 19.75
CA MET A 1 -23.44 -16.83 18.31
C MET A 1 -21.99 -16.51 18.08
N ASN A 2 -21.27 -17.36 17.35
CA ASN A 2 -19.96 -16.98 16.82
C ASN A 2 -20.26 -16.31 15.49
N ASP A 3 -20.27 -14.98 15.50
CA ASP A 3 -20.27 -14.19 14.29
C ASP A 3 -18.91 -14.40 13.63
N TYR A 4 -18.83 -15.38 12.73
CA TYR A 4 -17.79 -15.37 11.71
C TYR A 4 -18.11 -14.16 10.84
N GLU A 5 -17.48 -13.02 11.10
CA GLU A 5 -17.40 -11.95 10.11
C GLU A 5 -16.78 -12.57 8.86
N ASP A 6 -17.57 -12.72 7.80
CA ASP A 6 -17.09 -13.14 6.49
C ASP A 6 -16.15 -12.05 5.98
N ASN A 7 -14.87 -12.16 6.32
CA ASN A 7 -13.82 -11.30 5.82
C ASN A 7 -13.48 -11.73 4.40
N TYR A 8 -13.96 -10.96 3.42
CA TYR A 8 -13.59 -11.13 2.02
C TYR A 8 -12.29 -10.38 1.74
N GLU A 9 -11.29 -11.09 1.22
CA GLU A 9 -9.98 -10.53 0.88
C GLU A 9 -9.80 -10.45 -0.64
N LEU A 10 -9.24 -9.34 -1.11
CA LEU A 10 -8.86 -9.13 -2.50
C LEU A 10 -7.37 -8.82 -2.60
N GLN A 11 -6.62 -9.64 -3.35
CA GLN A 11 -5.18 -9.51 -3.52
C GLN A 11 -4.81 -9.19 -4.97
N TYR A 12 -3.94 -8.20 -5.15
CA TYR A 12 -3.41 -7.80 -6.46
C TYR A 12 -1.90 -8.06 -6.55
N TYR A 13 -1.46 -8.54 -7.70
CA TYR A 13 -0.05 -8.76 -8.02
C TYR A 13 0.35 -7.88 -9.20
N PHE A 14 1.21 -6.90 -8.94
CA PHE A 14 1.69 -5.97 -9.95
C PHE A 14 3.07 -6.39 -10.45
N ASN A 15 3.23 -6.41 -11.78
CA ASN A 15 4.50 -6.70 -12.45
C ASN A 15 4.87 -5.53 -13.37
N GLY A 16 6.17 -5.37 -13.64
CA GLY A 16 6.66 -4.35 -14.58
C GLY A 16 6.77 -2.92 -14.02
N LEU A 17 6.58 -2.75 -12.71
CA LEU A 17 6.83 -1.47 -12.02
C LEU A 17 8.31 -1.34 -11.67
N GLU A 18 8.89 -0.17 -11.91
CA GLU A 18 10.32 0.09 -11.74
C GLU A 18 10.67 0.47 -10.28
N ASN A 19 9.76 1.13 -9.59
CA ASN A 19 9.98 1.70 -8.26
C ASN A 19 8.71 1.77 -7.41
N LEU A 20 8.86 2.16 -6.14
CA LEU A 20 7.73 2.26 -5.21
C LEU A 20 6.79 3.40 -5.61
N THR A 21 7.30 4.50 -6.16
CA THR A 21 6.48 5.63 -6.60
C THR A 21 5.42 5.19 -7.63
N GLN A 22 5.81 4.43 -8.66
CA GLN A 22 4.88 3.87 -9.64
C GLN A 22 3.85 2.94 -9.00
N PHE A 23 4.26 2.13 -8.02
CA PHE A 23 3.33 1.28 -7.29
C PHE A 23 2.30 2.10 -6.50
N LEU A 24 2.73 3.16 -5.83
CA LEU A 24 1.84 4.06 -5.09
C LEU A 24 0.85 4.79 -6.02
N GLN A 25 1.25 5.14 -7.24
CA GLN A 25 0.36 5.73 -8.24
C GLN A 25 -0.77 4.77 -8.63
N VAL A 26 -0.44 3.51 -8.92
CA VAL A 26 -1.45 2.50 -9.27
C VAL A 26 -2.42 2.25 -8.10
N VAL A 27 -1.91 2.18 -6.87
CA VAL A 27 -2.75 2.00 -5.68
C VAL A 27 -3.66 3.23 -5.45
N GLU A 28 -3.18 4.45 -5.72
CA GLU A 28 -4.00 5.66 -5.66
C GLU A 28 -5.15 5.61 -6.68
N GLU A 29 -4.90 5.17 -7.92
CA GLU A 29 -5.92 5.02 -8.96
C GLU A 29 -6.98 3.98 -8.54
N ILE A 30 -6.55 2.80 -8.09
CA ILE A 30 -7.47 1.75 -7.62
C ILE A 30 -8.30 2.25 -6.45
N SER A 31 -7.69 2.93 -5.47
CA SER A 31 -8.41 3.49 -4.32
C SER A 31 -9.43 4.54 -4.74
N ALA A 32 -9.09 5.41 -5.70
CA ALA A 32 -10.00 6.42 -6.23
C ALA A 32 -11.19 5.81 -6.99
N GLU A 33 -10.97 4.73 -7.75
CA GLU A 33 -12.03 4.06 -8.52
C GLU A 33 -12.96 3.20 -7.64
N THR A 34 -12.39 2.49 -6.66
CA THR A 34 -13.12 1.49 -5.87
C THR A 34 -13.64 2.02 -4.54
N GLY A 35 -13.10 3.13 -4.06
CA GLY A 35 -13.31 3.61 -2.68
C GLY A 35 -12.65 2.74 -1.61
N MET A 36 -11.90 1.70 -1.99
CA MET A 36 -11.20 0.84 -1.05
C MET A 36 -10.02 1.58 -0.41
N SER A 37 -9.88 1.39 0.90
CA SER A 37 -8.86 1.99 1.75
C SER A 37 -8.19 0.92 2.62
N ASP A 38 -7.22 1.32 3.45
CA ASP A 38 -6.54 0.45 4.43
C ASP A 38 -5.78 -0.76 3.84
N TRP A 39 -5.19 -0.55 2.67
CA TRP A 39 -4.40 -1.57 1.99
C TRP A 39 -3.13 -1.94 2.76
N VAL A 40 -2.84 -3.24 2.81
CA VAL A 40 -1.50 -3.74 3.15
C VAL A 40 -0.77 -4.04 1.86
N MET A 41 0.37 -3.38 1.67
CA MET A 41 1.22 -3.51 0.48
C MET A 41 2.50 -4.26 0.82
N THR A 42 3.05 -5.00 -0.15
CA THR A 42 4.38 -5.59 -0.03
C THR A 42 5.23 -5.15 -1.23
N HIS A 43 6.34 -4.46 -0.97
CA HIS A 43 7.28 -4.02 -1.99
C HIS A 43 8.68 -4.51 -1.65
N ARG A 44 9.33 -5.26 -2.56
CA ARG A 44 10.68 -5.83 -2.37
C ARG A 44 10.82 -6.60 -1.03
N GLY A 45 9.78 -7.34 -0.65
CA GLY A 45 9.72 -8.11 0.59
C GLY A 45 9.39 -7.29 1.84
N ILE A 46 9.23 -5.98 1.74
CA ILE A 46 8.87 -5.11 2.87
C ILE A 46 7.37 -4.88 2.88
N ARG A 47 6.74 -5.26 3.99
CA ARG A 47 5.30 -5.11 4.22
C ARG A 47 5.00 -3.73 4.83
N MET A 48 4.01 -3.03 4.30
CA MET A 48 3.68 -1.64 4.68
C MET A 48 2.17 -1.42 4.67
N ALA A 49 1.68 -0.52 5.52
CA ALA A 49 0.32 0.00 5.43
C ALA A 49 0.27 1.15 4.42
N TYR A 50 -0.76 1.20 3.57
CA TYR A 50 -0.95 2.32 2.66
C TYR A 50 -1.44 3.54 3.42
N CYS A 51 -0.63 4.60 3.44
CA CYS A 51 -1.03 5.93 3.89
C CYS A 51 -1.15 6.88 2.70
N TRP A 52 -2.37 7.35 2.43
CA TRP A 52 -2.65 8.22 1.27
C TRP A 52 -1.88 9.56 1.31
N GLN A 53 -1.65 10.12 2.51
CA GLN A 53 -0.97 11.40 2.69
C GLN A 53 0.51 11.28 2.34
N ASP A 54 1.16 10.26 2.90
CA ASP A 54 2.57 9.97 2.62
C ASP A 54 2.74 9.52 1.17
N ALA A 55 1.79 8.75 0.60
CA ALA A 55 1.85 8.31 -0.78
C ALA A 55 1.82 9.52 -1.73
N LYS A 56 0.90 10.47 -1.50
CA LYS A 56 0.86 11.73 -2.26
C LYS A 56 2.15 12.55 -2.11
N ALA A 57 2.79 12.53 -0.94
CA ALA A 57 4.06 13.22 -0.74
C ALA A 57 5.18 12.58 -1.57
N VAL A 58 5.25 11.25 -1.64
CA VAL A 58 6.21 10.52 -2.50
C VAL A 58 5.96 10.82 -3.97
N ILE A 59 4.72 10.67 -4.42
CA ILE A 59 4.33 10.87 -5.84
C ILE A 59 4.66 12.30 -6.31
N LYS A 60 4.51 13.29 -5.43
CA LYS A 60 4.84 14.70 -5.73
C LYS A 60 6.32 15.04 -5.54
N GLY A 61 7.16 14.08 -5.16
CA GLY A 61 8.60 14.29 -4.90
C GLY A 61 8.91 15.07 -3.61
N ALA A 62 7.93 15.24 -2.72
CA ALA A 62 8.11 15.90 -1.42
C ALA A 62 8.65 14.95 -0.33
N MET A 63 8.64 13.64 -0.59
CA MET A 63 9.13 12.58 0.29
C MET A 63 9.89 11.53 -0.53
N THR A 64 10.95 10.94 0.02
CA THR A 64 11.66 9.83 -0.63
C THR A 64 10.96 8.50 -0.38
N GLU A 65 11.20 7.52 -1.26
CA GLU A 65 10.69 6.16 -1.09
C GLU A 65 11.18 5.51 0.21
N GLU A 66 12.44 5.72 0.59
CA GLU A 66 12.98 5.16 1.85
C GLU A 66 12.25 5.73 3.07
N THR A 67 11.96 7.03 3.05
CA THR A 67 11.23 7.70 4.14
C THR A 67 9.82 7.13 4.27
N TYR A 68 9.14 6.91 3.14
CA TYR A 68 7.83 6.28 3.12
C TYR A 68 7.86 4.89 3.72
N ILE A 69 8.82 4.05 3.28
CA ILE A 69 8.99 2.68 3.77
C ILE A 69 9.17 2.69 5.28
N VAL A 70 10.09 3.51 5.81
CA VAL A 70 10.38 3.55 7.25
C VAL A 70 9.15 3.93 8.07
N ARG A 71 8.36 4.91 7.61
CA ARG A 71 7.19 5.40 8.35
C ARG A 71 6.00 4.45 8.32
N ASN A 72 5.85 3.71 7.22
CA ASN A 72 4.66 2.89 6.96
C ASN A 72 4.91 1.39 7.09
N ARG A 73 6.14 0.97 7.42
CA ARG A 73 6.50 -0.44 7.60
C ARG A 73 5.66 -1.08 8.70
N LEU A 74 5.13 -2.26 8.39
CA LEU A 74 4.47 -3.13 9.35
C LEU A 74 5.46 -4.13 9.96
N PRO A 75 5.21 -4.61 11.19
CA PRO A 75 6.00 -5.67 11.79
C PRO A 75 6.04 -6.91 10.90
N GLU A 76 7.16 -7.63 10.93
CA GLU A 76 7.25 -8.94 10.33
C GLU A 76 6.27 -9.88 11.05
N VAL A 77 5.51 -10.64 10.27
CA VAL A 77 4.61 -11.66 10.82
C VAL A 77 5.49 -12.86 11.12
N GLY A 78 5.64 -13.17 12.41
CA GLY A 78 6.39 -14.34 12.90
C GLY A 78 5.70 -15.66 12.63
#